data_AF-A0AAW7U8I3-F1
#
_entry.id   AF-A0AAW7U8I3-F1
#
_cell.length_a   1.000
_cell.length_b   1.000
_cell.length_c   1.000
_cell.angle_alpha   90.00
_cell.angle_beta   90.00
_cell.angle_gamma   90.00
#
_symmetry.space_group_name_H-M   'P 1'
#
loop_
_entity.id
_entity.type
_entity.pdbx_description
1 polymer ?
#
loop_
_entity_poly.entity_id
_entity_poly.type
_entity_poly.pdbx_seq_one_letter_code
_entity_poly.pdbx_strand_id
1 'polypeptide(L)'
;MNPYQKAGQAMNNRRYDLSDLKAAAAGRWPEIHAALGIPREYLNPRKHCPCPYCGGKDRYRYTDYQGTGAFICNQCTPDGGSGFDLLMLVFGYDFATAANETAALLGFSDGQAGQHQPRTPLPPAKPAAPPKDKQAALLNLWHEAIPISGQDPAAQYLHGRGLPAAAFQTALNIRYHAALPLWATDTDGQTAKPLLIGYFPAMLAAVTTADGQLQGLHKTYLDAVYTKPYGDNGNHIPAFTKLNIHHPYTGEPLLAKKMQSRLPDALKGAAVHLFQPDAQGRLIVAEGIETAFAARALFGLPAVAALSAYGMASFIWPSETQELFICADNDDNRTGMKAAHSLAVRAIKAGIKARIWQPETAGFDALDELSRRQDEQTAPP
;
A
#
# COMPACT_ATOMS: atom_id res chain seq x y z
N MET A 1 -34.43 -19.22 18.21
CA MET A 1 -34.31 -18.83 16.78
C MET A 1 -32.96 -18.17 16.59
N ASN A 2 -32.20 -18.64 15.62
CA ASN A 2 -30.79 -18.34 15.42
C ASN A 2 -30.59 -16.96 14.74
N PRO A 3 -29.82 -16.02 15.33
CA PRO A 3 -29.52 -14.72 14.72
C PRO A 3 -28.52 -14.77 13.54
N TYR A 4 -27.93 -15.93 13.22
CA TYR A 4 -26.93 -16.09 12.15
C TYR A 4 -27.49 -16.33 10.73
N GLN A 5 -28.80 -16.21 10.50
CA GLN A 5 -29.38 -16.28 9.15
C GLN A 5 -29.58 -14.92 8.46
N LYS A 6 -29.22 -13.80 9.10
CA LYS A 6 -29.35 -12.45 8.51
C LYS A 6 -28.08 -11.84 7.91
N ALA A 7 -26.98 -12.60 7.83
CA ALA A 7 -25.72 -12.11 7.27
C ALA A 7 -25.52 -12.44 5.77
N GLY A 8 -26.49 -13.07 5.12
CA GLY A 8 -26.45 -13.43 3.68
C GLY A 8 -27.30 -12.55 2.75
N GLN A 9 -27.92 -11.47 3.24
CA GLN A 9 -28.91 -10.69 2.49
C GLN A 9 -28.68 -9.17 2.56
N ALA A 10 -27.42 -8.73 2.45
CA ALA A 10 -27.09 -7.31 2.31
C ALA A 10 -26.30 -7.00 1.01
N MET A 11 -26.45 -7.83 -0.03
CA MET A 11 -25.90 -7.57 -1.37
C MET A 11 -26.91 -7.96 -2.47
N ASN A 12 -28.01 -7.22 -2.57
CA ASN A 12 -28.67 -6.85 -3.83
C ASN A 12 -30.03 -6.24 -3.49
N ASN A 13 -30.07 -4.93 -3.31
CA ASN A 13 -31.34 -4.20 -3.44
C ASN A 13 -31.28 -3.21 -4.61
N ARG A 14 -30.56 -3.58 -5.67
CA ARG A 14 -30.67 -2.95 -6.99
C ARG A 14 -31.54 -3.86 -7.84
N ARG A 15 -32.59 -3.30 -8.45
CA ARG A 15 -33.53 -4.02 -9.32
C ARG A 15 -32.96 -4.37 -10.71
N TYR A 16 -31.71 -4.01 -10.95
CA TYR A 16 -30.98 -4.25 -12.18
C TYR A 16 -29.59 -4.76 -11.83
N ASP A 17 -29.04 -5.64 -12.67
CA ASP A 17 -27.62 -5.98 -12.60
C ASP A 17 -26.79 -4.79 -13.11
N LEU A 18 -25.66 -4.52 -12.46
CA LEU A 18 -24.70 -3.52 -12.90
C LEU A 18 -24.17 -3.83 -14.29
N SER A 19 -24.10 -5.11 -14.67
CA SER A 19 -23.72 -5.55 -16.01
C SER A 19 -24.73 -5.08 -17.06
N ASP A 20 -26.03 -5.24 -16.80
CA ASP A 20 -27.13 -4.77 -17.65
C ASP A 20 -27.12 -3.24 -17.80
N LEU A 21 -26.90 -2.53 -16.70
CA LEU A 21 -26.81 -1.07 -16.72
C LEU A 21 -25.63 -0.59 -17.58
N LYS A 22 -24.45 -1.23 -17.42
CA LYS A 22 -23.26 -0.93 -18.22
C LYS A 22 -23.50 -1.21 -19.70
N ALA A 23 -24.17 -2.31 -20.03
CA ALA A 23 -24.53 -2.65 -21.40
C ALA A 23 -25.51 -1.62 -22.00
N ALA A 24 -26.51 -1.18 -21.23
CA ALA A 24 -27.48 -0.18 -21.67
C ALA A 24 -26.87 1.23 -21.82
N ALA A 25 -25.83 1.55 -21.05
CA ALA A 25 -25.10 2.82 -21.14
C ALA A 25 -24.05 2.84 -22.27
N ALA A 26 -23.58 1.68 -22.72
CA ALA A 26 -22.51 1.57 -23.70
C ALA A 26 -22.85 2.32 -25.00
N GLY A 27 -21.94 3.20 -25.44
CA GLY A 27 -22.10 4.05 -26.62
C GLY A 27 -23.06 5.24 -26.46
N ARG A 28 -23.68 5.40 -25.28
CA ARG A 28 -24.67 6.47 -24.98
C ARG A 28 -24.17 7.49 -23.95
N TRP A 29 -22.93 7.33 -23.49
CA TRP A 29 -22.37 8.18 -22.44
C TRP A 29 -22.34 9.68 -22.73
N PRO A 30 -22.06 10.17 -23.95
CA PRO A 30 -22.19 11.61 -24.23
C PRO A 30 -23.61 12.15 -23.95
N GLU A 31 -24.64 11.36 -24.25
CA GLU A 31 -26.04 11.74 -24.02
C GLU A 31 -26.39 11.69 -22.54
N ILE A 32 -25.95 10.64 -21.85
CA ILE A 32 -26.14 10.44 -20.41
C ILE A 32 -25.49 11.58 -19.62
N HIS A 33 -24.21 11.87 -19.86
CA HIS A 33 -23.50 12.97 -19.20
C HIS A 33 -24.16 14.33 -19.46
N ALA A 34 -24.59 14.59 -20.69
CA ALA A 34 -25.28 15.83 -21.03
C ALA A 34 -26.62 15.97 -20.30
N ALA A 35 -27.41 14.90 -20.24
CA ALA A 35 -28.69 14.88 -19.52
C ALA A 35 -28.50 15.04 -18.00
N LEU A 36 -27.41 14.52 -17.45
CA LEU A 36 -27.05 14.65 -16.04
C LEU A 36 -26.35 15.98 -15.69
N GLY A 37 -26.12 16.86 -16.68
CA GLY A 37 -25.71 18.24 -16.46
C GLY A 37 -24.25 18.58 -16.82
N ILE A 38 -23.50 17.68 -17.45
CA ILE A 38 -22.16 18.02 -18.00
C ILE A 38 -22.35 18.72 -19.35
N PRO A 39 -21.86 19.97 -19.54
CA PRO A 39 -22.05 20.68 -20.79
C PRO A 39 -21.43 19.96 -22.00
N ARG A 40 -22.13 20.00 -23.14
CA ARG A 40 -21.79 19.22 -24.35
C ARG A 40 -20.41 19.57 -24.93
N GLU A 41 -19.90 20.77 -24.69
CA GLU A 41 -18.57 21.18 -25.11
C GLU A 41 -17.44 20.35 -24.48
N TYR A 42 -17.69 19.72 -23.33
CA TYR A 42 -16.75 18.81 -22.66
C TYR A 42 -16.91 17.36 -23.12
N LEU A 43 -17.90 17.03 -23.94
CA LEU A 43 -18.22 15.64 -24.30
C LEU A 43 -17.86 15.31 -25.76
N ASN A 44 -16.97 16.09 -26.37
CA ASN A 44 -16.58 15.95 -27.76
C ASN A 44 -15.25 15.16 -27.92
N PRO A 45 -15.27 13.96 -28.52
CA PRO A 45 -14.06 13.15 -28.66
C PRO A 45 -12.98 13.69 -29.60
N ARG A 46 -13.32 14.69 -30.42
CA ARG A 46 -12.39 15.25 -31.41
C ARG A 46 -11.65 16.48 -30.89
N LYS A 47 -11.90 16.91 -29.65
CA LYS A 47 -11.39 18.17 -29.13
C LYS A 47 -10.83 18.00 -27.72
N HIS A 48 -9.57 18.40 -27.57
CA HIS A 48 -9.00 18.65 -26.24
C HIS A 48 -9.54 19.97 -25.69
N CYS A 49 -9.88 20.00 -24.41
CA CYS A 49 -10.46 21.18 -23.78
C CYS A 49 -10.04 21.30 -22.31
N PRO A 50 -10.45 22.36 -21.61
CA PRO A 50 -10.32 22.44 -20.16
C PRO A 50 -11.09 21.29 -19.49
N CYS A 51 -10.58 20.78 -18.37
CA CYS A 51 -11.29 19.79 -17.57
C CYS A 51 -12.56 20.42 -16.97
N PRO A 52 -13.74 19.79 -17.07
CA PRO A 52 -14.97 20.29 -16.45
C PRO A 52 -14.90 20.35 -14.92
N TYR A 53 -13.91 19.67 -14.31
CA TYR A 53 -13.63 19.74 -12.88
C TYR A 53 -12.45 20.68 -12.57
N CYS A 54 -11.22 20.39 -13.00
CA CYS A 54 -10.04 21.17 -12.60
C CYS A 54 -9.65 22.35 -13.53
N GLY A 55 -10.40 22.59 -14.60
CA GLY A 55 -10.10 23.62 -15.59
C GLY A 55 -8.86 23.32 -16.45
N GLY A 56 -8.09 24.37 -16.77
CA GLY A 56 -6.94 24.30 -17.68
C GLY A 56 -7.24 24.83 -19.09
N LYS A 57 -6.46 24.41 -20.09
CA LYS A 57 -6.65 24.80 -21.51
C LYS A 57 -7.01 23.61 -22.40
N ASP A 58 -6.25 22.51 -22.31
CA ASP A 58 -6.26 21.39 -23.26
C ASP A 58 -5.95 20.02 -22.62
N ARG A 59 -6.01 19.93 -21.29
CA ARG A 59 -5.58 18.74 -20.52
C ARG A 59 -6.61 17.63 -20.43
N TYR A 60 -7.84 17.91 -20.85
CA TYR A 60 -8.96 17.00 -20.79
C TYR A 60 -9.34 16.53 -22.19
N ARG A 61 -9.57 15.22 -22.31
CA ARG A 61 -10.03 14.57 -23.54
C ARG A 61 -11.12 13.56 -23.18
N TYR A 62 -12.26 13.68 -23.84
CA TYR A 62 -13.36 12.74 -23.71
C TYR A 62 -13.20 11.66 -24.78
N THR A 63 -12.63 10.51 -24.47
CA THR A 63 -12.25 9.54 -25.52
C THR A 63 -13.40 8.66 -25.97
N ASP A 64 -14.40 8.44 -25.10
CA ASP A 64 -15.46 7.44 -25.25
C ASP A 64 -14.91 6.08 -25.74
N TYR A 65 -13.71 5.73 -25.28
CA TYR A 65 -13.01 4.52 -25.71
C TYR A 65 -13.88 3.29 -25.47
N GLN A 66 -14.11 2.51 -26.53
CA GLN A 66 -15.00 1.33 -26.54
C GLN A 66 -16.45 1.63 -26.08
N GLY A 67 -16.91 2.88 -26.24
CA GLY A 67 -18.26 3.28 -25.84
C GLY A 67 -18.48 3.26 -24.32
N THR A 68 -17.43 3.37 -23.52
CA THR A 68 -17.50 3.29 -22.06
C THR A 68 -17.66 4.65 -21.37
N GLY A 69 -17.78 5.73 -22.15
CA GLY A 69 -17.76 7.09 -21.65
C GLY A 69 -16.38 7.50 -21.16
N ALA A 70 -15.33 6.81 -21.61
CA ALA A 70 -13.99 7.02 -21.13
C ALA A 70 -13.52 8.46 -21.34
N PHE A 71 -12.76 8.97 -20.39
CA PHE A 71 -12.16 10.28 -20.45
C PHE A 71 -10.78 10.24 -19.79
N ILE A 72 -9.96 11.24 -20.09
CA ILE A 72 -8.66 11.41 -19.44
C ILE A 72 -8.45 12.87 -19.11
N CYS A 73 -8.03 13.14 -17.88
CA CYS A 73 -7.48 14.41 -17.47
C CYS A 73 -6.05 14.19 -16.97
N ASN A 74 -5.06 14.82 -17.60
CA ASN A 74 -3.64 14.63 -17.23
C ASN A 74 -3.31 15.00 -15.77
N GLN A 75 -4.21 15.69 -15.07
CA GLN A 75 -4.03 16.07 -13.66
C GLN A 75 -4.92 15.27 -12.71
N CYS A 76 -6.20 15.08 -13.04
CA CYS A 76 -7.16 14.45 -12.12
C CYS A 76 -7.18 12.93 -12.24
N THR A 77 -7.06 12.43 -13.48
CA THR A 77 -7.23 11.02 -13.83
C THR A 77 -6.23 10.67 -14.93
N PRO A 78 -4.90 10.68 -14.65
CA PRO A 78 -3.88 10.48 -15.69
C PRO A 78 -4.00 9.12 -16.38
N ASP A 79 -4.48 8.11 -15.65
CA ASP A 79 -4.72 6.75 -16.16
C ASP A 79 -6.09 6.58 -16.86
N GLY A 80 -6.90 7.64 -16.88
CA GLY A 80 -8.25 7.64 -17.43
C GLY A 80 -9.33 7.19 -16.45
N GLY A 81 -10.59 7.42 -16.81
CA GLY A 81 -11.77 7.00 -16.05
C GLY A 81 -12.94 6.67 -16.97
N SER A 82 -13.92 5.92 -16.46
CA SER A 82 -15.17 5.56 -17.13
C SER A 82 -16.22 6.67 -17.09
N GLY A 83 -17.37 6.48 -17.74
CA GLY A 83 -18.48 7.41 -17.64
C GLY A 83 -19.01 7.60 -16.21
N PHE A 84 -19.04 6.54 -15.39
CA PHE A 84 -19.39 6.69 -13.97
C PHE A 84 -18.36 7.55 -13.23
N ASP A 85 -17.07 7.34 -13.50
CA ASP A 85 -15.99 8.10 -12.88
C ASP A 85 -16.04 9.59 -13.25
N LEU A 86 -16.56 9.94 -14.43
CA LEU A 86 -16.73 11.34 -14.84
C LEU A 86 -17.84 12.02 -14.02
N LEU A 87 -18.96 11.34 -13.77
CA LEU A 87 -20.02 11.83 -12.90
C LEU A 87 -19.52 12.02 -11.46
N MET A 88 -18.76 11.05 -10.96
CA MET A 88 -18.11 11.14 -9.65
C MET A 88 -17.15 12.32 -9.58
N LEU A 89 -16.35 12.54 -10.63
CA LEU A 89 -15.38 13.64 -10.69
C LEU A 89 -16.04 15.02 -10.73
N VAL A 90 -17.06 15.20 -11.58
CA VAL A 90 -17.66 16.52 -11.83
C VAL A 90 -18.65 16.93 -10.73
N PHE A 91 -19.41 15.97 -10.19
CA PHE A 91 -20.48 16.24 -9.21
C PHE A 91 -20.16 15.78 -7.79
N GLY A 92 -19.04 15.07 -7.56
CA GLY A 92 -18.68 14.54 -6.25
C GLY A 92 -19.54 13.36 -5.80
N TYR A 93 -20.15 12.64 -6.75
CA TYR A 93 -20.94 11.45 -6.45
C TYR A 93 -20.07 10.31 -5.91
N ASP A 94 -20.64 9.49 -5.04
CA ASP A 94 -20.16 8.13 -4.86
C ASP A 94 -20.64 7.26 -6.04
N PHE A 95 -20.06 6.07 -6.18
CA PHE A 95 -20.41 5.17 -7.28
C PHE A 95 -21.89 4.76 -7.25
N ALA A 96 -22.48 4.62 -6.06
CA ALA A 96 -23.88 4.23 -5.92
C ALA A 96 -24.84 5.30 -6.46
N THR A 97 -24.58 6.56 -6.16
CA THR A 97 -25.33 7.70 -6.66
C THR A 97 -25.17 7.80 -8.17
N ALA A 98 -23.93 7.75 -8.70
CA ALA A 98 -23.68 7.80 -10.14
C ALA A 98 -24.40 6.67 -10.90
N ALA A 99 -24.40 5.45 -10.36
CA ALA A 99 -25.12 4.31 -10.92
C ALA A 99 -26.64 4.51 -10.89
N ASN A 100 -27.18 4.99 -9.77
CA ASN A 100 -28.62 5.23 -9.62
C ASN A 100 -29.14 6.34 -10.54
N GLU A 101 -28.40 7.44 -10.69
CA GLU A 101 -28.77 8.52 -11.63
C GLU A 101 -28.74 8.04 -13.08
N THR A 102 -27.73 7.25 -13.44
CA THR A 102 -27.63 6.64 -14.77
C THR A 102 -28.78 5.65 -15.01
N ALA A 103 -29.10 4.80 -14.02
CA ALA A 103 -30.20 3.86 -14.08
C ALA A 103 -31.56 4.55 -14.19
N ALA A 104 -31.76 5.64 -13.47
CA ALA A 104 -32.98 6.44 -13.54
C ALA A 104 -33.18 7.02 -14.94
N LEU A 105 -32.12 7.59 -15.53
CA LEU A 105 -32.15 8.12 -16.88
C LEU A 105 -32.38 7.04 -17.95
N LEU A 106 -31.84 5.85 -17.75
CA LEU A 106 -31.99 4.72 -18.67
C LEU A 106 -33.27 3.90 -18.47
N GLY A 107 -34.15 4.31 -17.54
CA GLY A 107 -35.46 3.68 -17.33
C GLY A 107 -35.45 2.42 -16.45
N PHE A 108 -34.39 2.20 -15.67
CA PHE A 108 -34.24 1.06 -14.75
C PHE A 108 -34.82 1.34 -13.33
N SER A 109 -35.69 2.33 -13.15
CA SER A 109 -36.23 2.75 -11.83
C SER A 109 -37.76 2.78 -11.76
N ASP A 110 -38.32 2.42 -10.60
CA ASP A 110 -39.77 2.36 -10.26
C ASP A 110 -40.42 3.76 -10.19
N GLY A 111 -40.50 4.49 -11.32
CA GLY A 111 -41.27 5.73 -11.38
C GLY A 111 -40.64 6.95 -10.67
N GLN A 112 -39.34 6.91 -10.35
CA GLN A 112 -38.54 8.12 -10.06
C GLN A 112 -37.89 8.72 -11.31
N ALA A 113 -38.32 8.30 -12.50
CA ALA A 113 -38.02 8.97 -13.76
C ALA A 113 -38.72 10.34 -13.79
N GLY A 114 -38.08 11.36 -13.20
CA GLY A 114 -38.62 12.73 -13.24
C GLY A 114 -38.15 13.72 -12.17
N GLN A 115 -37.34 13.30 -11.18
CA GLN A 115 -36.85 14.21 -10.11
C GLN A 115 -35.36 14.55 -10.22
N HIS A 116 -34.72 14.37 -11.37
CA HIS A 116 -33.34 14.83 -11.55
C HIS A 116 -33.30 16.36 -11.63
N GLN A 117 -32.90 17.00 -10.54
CA GLN A 117 -32.46 18.39 -10.58
C GLN A 117 -30.98 18.41 -11.00
N PRO A 118 -30.63 19.07 -12.12
CA PRO A 118 -29.23 19.22 -12.51
C PRO A 118 -28.44 19.84 -11.36
N ARG A 119 -27.51 19.08 -10.78
CA ARG A 119 -26.59 19.65 -9.79
C ARG A 119 -25.56 20.49 -10.52
N THR A 120 -25.22 21.63 -9.93
CA THR A 120 -24.13 22.46 -10.45
C THR A 120 -22.82 21.67 -10.34
N PRO A 121 -21.98 21.62 -11.39
CA PRO A 121 -20.63 21.09 -11.30
C PRO A 121 -19.88 21.68 -10.11
N LEU A 122 -19.08 20.86 -9.43
CA LEU A 122 -18.25 21.35 -8.34
C LEU A 122 -17.36 22.49 -8.84
N PRO A 123 -17.19 23.59 -8.08
CA PRO A 123 -16.25 24.62 -8.44
C PRO A 123 -14.85 24.01 -8.56
N PRO A 124 -14.00 24.49 -9.49
CA PRO A 124 -12.70 23.91 -9.72
C PRO A 124 -11.88 23.90 -8.43
N ALA A 125 -11.39 22.72 -8.07
CA ALA A 125 -10.56 22.56 -6.89
C ALA A 125 -9.37 23.53 -7.00
N LYS A 126 -9.23 24.42 -6.00
CA LYS A 126 -8.05 25.28 -5.88
C LYS A 126 -6.79 24.40 -5.91
N PRO A 127 -5.70 24.84 -6.55
CA PRO A 127 -4.43 24.13 -6.48
C PRO A 127 -4.10 23.86 -5.01
N ALA A 128 -3.92 22.59 -4.66
CA ALA A 128 -3.55 22.22 -3.30
C ALA A 128 -2.25 22.97 -2.95
N ALA A 129 -2.19 23.51 -1.72
CA ALA A 129 -0.95 24.09 -1.22
C ALA A 129 0.18 23.06 -1.36
N PRO A 130 1.43 23.50 -1.61
CA PRO A 130 2.55 22.57 -1.72
C PRO A 130 2.62 21.69 -0.47
N PRO A 131 2.88 20.38 -0.63
CA PRO A 131 2.88 19.46 0.50
C PRO A 131 3.90 19.91 1.53
N LYS A 132 3.46 19.99 2.79
CA LYS A 132 4.34 20.32 3.91
C LYS A 132 5.41 19.23 4.06
N ASP A 133 6.67 19.63 4.02
CA ASP A 133 7.79 18.72 4.29
C ASP A 133 7.73 18.21 5.74
N LYS A 134 7.68 16.89 5.91
CA LYS A 134 7.59 16.22 7.22
C LYS A 134 8.94 15.79 7.77
N GLN A 135 10.07 16.19 7.16
CA GLN A 135 11.41 15.72 7.53
C GLN A 135 11.71 15.90 9.03
N ALA A 136 11.46 17.09 9.59
CA ALA A 136 11.72 17.35 11.00
C ALA A 136 10.93 16.42 11.94
N ALA A 137 9.66 16.17 11.65
CA ALA A 137 8.82 15.26 12.44
C ALA A 137 9.29 13.80 12.34
N LEU A 138 9.74 13.37 11.17
CA LEU A 138 10.31 12.04 10.97
C LEU A 138 11.63 11.87 11.73
N LEU A 139 12.52 12.87 11.67
CA LEU A 139 13.80 12.84 12.38
C LEU A 139 13.61 12.83 13.90
N ASN A 140 12.69 13.64 14.42
CA ASN A 140 12.37 13.63 15.85
C ASN A 140 11.92 12.23 16.30
N LEU A 141 10.97 11.63 15.57
CA LEU A 141 10.49 10.28 15.88
C LEU A 141 11.60 9.23 15.77
N TRP A 142 12.49 9.37 14.77
CA TRP A 142 13.65 8.48 14.61
C TRP A 142 14.64 8.56 15.79
N HIS A 143 14.87 9.77 16.30
CA HIS A 143 15.77 10.02 17.44
C HIS A 143 15.16 9.63 18.79
N GLU A 144 13.84 9.66 18.94
CA GLU A 144 13.13 9.11 20.12
C GLU A 144 13.28 7.59 20.22
N ALA A 145 13.43 6.90 19.09
CA ALA A 145 13.68 5.47 19.06
C ALA A 145 15.15 5.13 19.31
N ILE A 146 15.38 4.00 19.97
CA ILE A 146 16.72 3.49 20.30
C ILE A 146 17.17 2.43 19.30
N PRO A 147 18.48 2.31 19.02
CA PRO A 147 19.01 1.17 18.27
C PRO A 147 18.58 -0.16 18.89
N ILE A 148 18.34 -1.16 18.06
CA ILE A 148 18.06 -2.51 18.54
C ILE A 148 19.26 -3.02 19.35
N SER A 149 19.02 -3.50 20.56
CA SER A 149 20.05 -4.00 21.49
C SER A 149 20.15 -5.52 21.49
N GLY A 150 19.13 -6.22 20.95
CA GLY A 150 19.04 -7.68 20.96
C GLY A 150 18.13 -8.23 22.06
N GLN A 151 17.76 -7.41 23.06
CA GLN A 151 16.86 -7.79 24.15
C GLN A 151 15.56 -6.99 24.15
N ASP A 152 15.48 -5.92 23.35
CA ASP A 152 14.27 -5.12 23.19
C ASP A 152 13.15 -5.88 22.46
N PRO A 153 11.89 -5.45 22.58
CA PRO A 153 10.74 -6.07 21.89
C PRO A 153 10.90 -6.24 20.37
N ALA A 154 11.60 -5.34 19.67
CA ALA A 154 11.80 -5.50 18.23
C ALA A 154 12.81 -6.63 17.93
N ALA A 155 13.89 -6.74 18.71
CA ALA A 155 14.79 -7.90 18.65
C ALA A 155 14.07 -9.21 18.99
N GLN A 156 13.28 -9.23 20.07
CA GLN A 156 12.54 -10.42 20.47
C GLN A 156 11.50 -10.82 19.42
N TYR A 157 10.85 -9.85 18.77
CA TYR A 157 9.99 -10.10 17.61
C TYR A 157 10.77 -10.78 16.48
N LEU A 158 11.91 -10.22 16.05
CA LEU A 158 12.72 -10.78 14.96
C LEU A 158 13.24 -12.18 15.32
N HIS A 159 13.68 -12.38 16.56
CA HIS A 159 14.11 -13.69 17.06
C HIS A 159 12.96 -14.71 17.06
N GLY A 160 11.76 -14.31 17.51
CA GLY A 160 10.55 -15.12 17.46
C GLY A 160 10.08 -15.44 16.04
N ARG A 161 10.59 -14.74 15.03
CA ARG A 161 10.41 -15.09 13.60
C ARG A 161 11.44 -16.10 13.09
N GLY A 162 12.34 -16.62 13.93
CA GLY A 162 13.40 -17.56 13.53
C GLY A 162 14.67 -16.90 12.98
N LEU A 163 14.77 -15.57 13.05
CA LEU A 163 15.95 -14.86 12.56
C LEU A 163 17.10 -14.95 13.59
N PRO A 164 18.32 -15.35 13.17
CA PRO A 164 19.48 -15.35 14.05
C PRO A 164 19.92 -13.91 14.36
N ALA A 165 20.36 -13.65 15.60
CA ALA A 165 20.77 -12.31 16.03
C ALA A 165 21.82 -11.66 15.12
N ALA A 166 22.79 -12.45 14.63
CA ALA A 166 23.83 -11.99 13.71
C ALA A 166 23.29 -11.42 12.39
N ALA A 167 22.06 -11.76 11.99
CA ALA A 167 21.45 -11.24 10.77
C ALA A 167 20.92 -9.81 10.92
N PHE A 168 20.52 -9.38 12.13
CA PHE A 168 19.82 -8.11 12.33
C PHE A 168 20.41 -7.17 13.39
N GLN A 169 21.21 -7.67 14.35
CA GLN A 169 21.66 -6.87 15.49
C GLN A 169 22.57 -5.69 15.10
N THR A 170 23.23 -5.77 13.95
CA THR A 170 24.09 -4.69 13.41
C THR A 170 23.41 -3.90 12.29
N ALA A 171 22.10 -4.05 12.10
CA ALA A 171 21.37 -3.32 11.07
C ALA A 171 21.36 -1.80 11.34
N LEU A 172 21.62 -1.01 10.30
CA LEU A 172 21.80 0.45 10.43
C LEU A 172 20.48 1.20 10.62
N ASN A 173 19.47 0.82 9.83
CA ASN A 173 18.23 1.57 9.69
C ASN A 173 17.03 0.87 10.36
N ILE A 174 17.27 0.16 11.46
CA ILE A 174 16.24 -0.41 12.32
C ILE A 174 16.42 0.10 13.76
N ARG A 175 15.32 0.52 14.38
CA ARG A 175 15.24 0.97 15.77
C ARG A 175 13.99 0.46 16.47
N TYR A 176 13.98 0.55 17.78
CA TYR A 176 12.86 0.22 18.65
C TYR A 176 12.33 1.48 19.35
N HIS A 177 11.01 1.61 19.37
CA HIS A 177 10.29 2.65 20.11
C HIS A 177 9.33 2.01 21.12
N ALA A 178 9.43 2.37 22.40
CA ALA A 178 8.72 1.66 23.47
C ALA A 178 7.21 1.89 23.53
N ALA A 179 6.75 3.09 23.16
CA ALA A 179 5.34 3.49 23.28
C ALA A 179 4.95 4.43 22.13
N LEU A 180 4.82 3.89 20.92
CA LEU A 180 4.44 4.65 19.74
C LEU A 180 2.91 4.78 19.66
N PRO A 181 2.34 5.99 19.44
CA PRO A 181 0.90 6.12 19.31
C PRO A 181 0.42 5.49 17.99
N LEU A 182 -0.63 4.69 18.06
CA LEU A 182 -1.36 4.17 16.92
C LEU A 182 -2.66 4.97 16.75
N TRP A 183 -2.85 5.54 15.56
CA TRP A 183 -4.04 6.30 15.21
C TRP A 183 -4.86 5.55 14.17
N ALA A 184 -6.18 5.60 14.32
CA ALA A 184 -7.16 5.22 13.32
C ALA A 184 -7.98 6.44 12.89
N THR A 185 -8.88 6.24 11.93
CA THR A 185 -9.87 7.25 11.55
C THR A 185 -11.20 6.85 12.12
N ASP A 186 -11.80 7.73 12.92
CA ASP A 186 -13.20 7.64 13.29
C ASP A 186 -14.04 8.22 12.14
N THR A 187 -15.06 7.47 11.72
CA THR A 187 -16.02 7.90 10.71
C THR A 187 -17.42 7.84 11.31
N ASP A 188 -17.94 9.01 11.69
CA ASP A 188 -19.33 9.23 12.10
C ASP A 188 -20.30 9.34 10.89
N GLY A 189 -19.86 8.90 9.71
CA GLY A 189 -20.58 9.01 8.44
C GLY A 189 -20.52 10.40 7.79
N GLN A 190 -19.89 11.40 8.43
CA GLN A 190 -19.82 12.77 7.90
C GLN A 190 -18.43 13.41 7.99
N THR A 191 -17.60 13.04 8.97
CA THR A 191 -16.25 13.60 9.14
C THR A 191 -15.23 12.53 9.54
N ALA A 192 -14.07 12.52 8.87
CA ALA A 192 -12.92 11.69 9.24
C ALA A 192 -12.13 12.39 10.35
N LYS A 193 -12.23 11.92 11.60
CA LYS A 193 -11.47 12.46 12.74
C LYS A 193 -10.39 11.47 13.18
N PRO A 194 -9.20 11.94 13.61
CA PRO A 194 -8.17 11.04 14.13
C PRO A 194 -8.58 10.48 15.49
N LEU A 195 -8.55 9.15 15.62
CA LEU A 195 -8.83 8.41 16.85
C LEU A 195 -7.54 7.79 17.38
N LEU A 196 -7.13 8.14 18.60
CA LEU A 196 -6.01 7.49 19.27
C LEU A 196 -6.46 6.10 19.75
N ILE A 197 -5.86 5.05 19.21
CA ILE A 197 -6.16 3.67 19.59
C ILE A 197 -5.37 3.27 20.84
N GLY A 198 -4.13 3.73 20.97
CA GLY A 198 -3.28 3.42 22.11
C GLY A 198 -1.81 3.68 21.82
N TYR A 199 -0.96 3.32 22.77
CA TYR A 199 0.49 3.37 22.65
C TYR A 199 1.05 1.96 22.73
N PHE A 200 1.87 1.58 21.76
CA PHE A 200 2.37 0.21 21.63
C PHE A 200 3.87 0.21 21.33
N PRO A 201 4.61 -0.83 21.73
CA PRO A 201 5.97 -1.03 21.27
C PRO A 201 5.99 -1.14 19.74
N ALA A 202 7.01 -0.59 19.09
CA ALA A 202 7.12 -0.60 17.64
C ALA A 202 8.56 -0.74 17.16
N MET A 203 8.74 -1.54 16.10
CA MET A 203 9.95 -1.53 15.29
C MET A 203 9.83 -0.41 14.25
N LEU A 204 10.77 0.53 14.27
CA LEU A 204 10.90 1.59 13.27
C LEU A 204 11.98 1.23 12.27
N ALA A 205 11.69 1.43 10.99
CA ALA A 205 12.64 1.26 9.92
C ALA A 205 12.75 2.55 9.10
N ALA A 206 13.96 3.10 9.00
CA ALA A 206 14.22 4.30 8.22
C ALA A 206 14.28 3.98 6.73
N VAL A 207 13.38 4.60 5.97
CA VAL A 207 13.40 4.52 4.51
C VAL A 207 14.24 5.66 4.00
N THR A 208 15.36 5.32 3.38
CA THR A 208 16.37 6.27 2.93
C THR A 208 16.63 6.09 1.44
N THR A 209 17.06 7.16 0.79
CA THR A 209 17.69 7.08 -0.53
C THR A 209 19.06 6.43 -0.43
N ALA A 210 19.64 6.06 -1.58
CA ALA A 210 20.97 5.45 -1.67
C ALA A 210 22.09 6.28 -1.03
N ASP A 211 21.95 7.61 -0.95
CA ASP A 211 22.87 8.56 -0.30
C ASP A 211 22.52 8.84 1.18
N GLY A 212 21.55 8.13 1.75
CA GLY A 212 21.20 8.19 3.17
C GLY A 212 20.20 9.27 3.56
N GLN A 213 19.57 9.99 2.62
CA GLN A 213 18.54 10.98 2.97
C GLN A 213 17.24 10.31 3.42
N LEU A 214 16.73 10.72 4.59
CA LEU A 214 15.49 10.18 5.14
C LEU A 214 14.26 10.60 4.30
N GLN A 215 13.55 9.60 3.77
CA GLN A 215 12.34 9.78 2.97
C GLN A 215 11.07 9.32 3.69
N GLY A 216 11.20 8.53 4.76
CA GLY A 216 10.06 8.09 5.55
C GLY A 216 10.44 7.11 6.64
N LEU A 217 9.42 6.71 7.40
CA LEU A 217 9.51 5.67 8.41
C LEU A 217 8.46 4.59 8.12
N HIS A 218 8.91 3.34 8.10
CA HIS A 218 8.04 2.17 8.20
C HIS A 218 7.92 1.78 9.68
N LYS A 219 6.70 1.66 10.17
CA LYS A 219 6.37 1.37 11.56
C LYS A 219 5.72 0.00 11.63
N THR A 220 6.30 -0.92 12.40
CA THR A 220 5.66 -2.20 12.73
C THR A 220 5.31 -2.18 14.20
N TYR A 221 4.02 -2.03 14.51
CA TYR A 221 3.52 -2.11 15.88
C TYR A 221 3.55 -3.56 16.35
N LEU A 222 3.94 -3.76 17.60
CA LEU A 222 4.17 -5.06 18.22
C LEU A 222 3.22 -5.26 19.39
N ASP A 223 2.93 -6.51 19.70
CA ASP A 223 2.15 -6.92 20.86
C ASP A 223 2.89 -8.00 21.66
N ALA A 224 2.71 -7.98 22.98
CA ALA A 224 3.29 -8.94 23.90
C ALA A 224 2.30 -10.09 24.12
N VAL A 225 2.68 -11.29 23.68
CA VAL A 225 1.89 -12.50 23.83
C VAL A 225 2.51 -13.36 24.94
N TYR A 226 1.70 -13.66 25.96
CA TYR A 226 2.09 -14.50 27.08
C TYR A 226 1.43 -15.88 26.92
N THR A 227 2.21 -16.90 26.55
CA THR A 227 1.73 -18.28 26.54
C THR A 227 1.70 -18.82 27.97
N LYS A 228 0.53 -18.85 28.62
CA LYS A 228 0.33 -19.55 29.89
C LYS A 228 -0.20 -20.98 29.66
N PRO A 229 0.27 -21.98 30.42
CA PRO A 229 -0.61 -22.92 31.09
C PRO A 229 -1.10 -22.31 32.41
N TYR A 230 -2.31 -22.65 32.84
CA TYR A 230 -2.89 -22.19 34.10
C TYR A 230 -2.04 -22.65 35.31
N GLY A 231 -1.67 -21.73 36.22
CA GLY A 231 -1.09 -22.07 37.54
C GLY A 231 0.36 -21.69 37.82
N ASP A 232 1.08 -20.98 36.95
CA ASP A 232 2.51 -20.65 37.14
C ASP A 232 2.78 -19.21 37.63
N ASN A 233 3.94 -19.01 38.27
CA ASN A 233 4.34 -17.95 39.21
C ASN A 233 4.52 -16.54 38.61
N GLY A 234 3.95 -16.26 37.45
CA GLY A 234 3.79 -14.90 36.92
C GLY A 234 5.02 -14.25 36.26
N ASN A 235 6.19 -14.89 36.22
CA ASN A 235 7.38 -14.36 35.54
C ASN A 235 7.63 -15.05 34.19
N HIS A 236 6.77 -14.77 33.21
CA HIS A 236 6.97 -15.26 31.84
C HIS A 236 7.56 -14.15 30.96
N ILE A 237 8.64 -14.48 30.25
CA ILE A 237 9.18 -13.63 29.19
C ILE A 237 8.15 -13.67 28.04
N PRO A 238 7.57 -12.52 27.64
CA PRO A 238 6.60 -12.49 26.55
C PRO A 238 7.27 -12.84 25.22
N ALA A 239 6.53 -13.50 24.33
CA ALA A 239 6.85 -13.50 22.91
C ALA A 239 6.27 -12.24 22.28
N PHE A 240 6.95 -11.66 21.28
CA PHE A 240 6.42 -10.51 20.56
C PHE A 240 5.90 -10.91 19.18
N THR A 241 4.72 -10.42 18.83
CA THR A 241 4.12 -10.60 17.50
C THR A 241 3.76 -9.25 16.89
N LYS A 242 3.37 -9.22 15.63
CA LYS A 242 2.77 -8.02 15.03
C LYS A 242 1.44 -7.73 15.73
N LEU A 243 1.21 -6.47 16.06
CA LEU A 243 -0.01 -6.04 16.72
C LEU A 243 -1.26 -6.50 15.96
N ASN A 244 -2.15 -7.21 16.64
CA ASN A 244 -3.37 -7.74 16.06
C ASN A 244 -4.58 -7.24 16.87
N ILE A 245 -5.08 -6.07 16.49
CA ILE A 245 -6.21 -5.42 17.17
C ILE A 245 -7.26 -4.97 16.15
N HIS A 246 -8.48 -4.79 16.62
CA HIS A 246 -9.60 -4.32 15.79
C HIS A 246 -10.00 -2.90 16.20
N HIS A 247 -10.55 -2.16 15.24
CA HIS A 247 -11.09 -0.83 15.46
C HIS A 247 -12.26 -0.92 16.45
N PRO A 248 -12.27 -0.12 17.53
CA PRO A 248 -13.22 -0.28 18.63
C PRO A 248 -14.68 -0.05 18.23
N TYR A 249 -14.93 0.72 17.16
CA TYR A 249 -16.29 1.06 16.74
C TYR A 249 -16.78 0.27 15.52
N THR A 250 -15.89 -0.06 14.59
CA THR A 250 -16.26 -0.73 13.33
C THR A 250 -16.00 -2.23 13.38
N GLY A 251 -15.17 -2.70 14.33
CA GLY A 251 -14.75 -4.09 14.41
C GLY A 251 -13.77 -4.50 13.30
N GLU A 252 -13.34 -3.59 12.43
CA GLU A 252 -12.41 -3.92 11.34
C GLU A 252 -10.97 -4.09 11.86
N PRO A 253 -10.18 -5.02 11.31
CA PRO A 253 -8.80 -5.21 11.73
C PRO A 253 -7.94 -3.99 11.40
N LEU A 254 -7.13 -3.54 12.35
CA LEU A 254 -6.18 -2.45 12.15
C LEU A 254 -4.83 -2.99 11.66
N LEU A 255 -4.28 -2.32 10.65
CA LEU A 255 -2.97 -2.69 10.11
C LEU A 255 -1.85 -2.46 11.13
N ALA A 256 -1.13 -3.53 11.48
CA ALA A 256 0.07 -3.49 12.32
C ALA A 256 1.23 -2.70 11.69
N LYS A 257 1.25 -2.58 10.36
CA LYS A 257 2.26 -1.84 9.61
C LYS A 257 1.70 -0.49 9.17
N LYS A 258 2.43 0.58 9.42
CA LYS A 258 2.08 1.94 8.97
C LYS A 258 3.27 2.59 8.29
N MET A 259 2.99 3.26 7.18
CA MET A 259 3.98 4.04 6.43
C MET A 259 3.79 5.53 6.65
N GLN A 260 4.87 6.24 6.88
CA GLN A 260 4.88 7.70 6.93
C GLN A 260 5.97 8.24 6.01
N SER A 261 5.58 8.89 4.91
CA SER A 261 6.50 9.53 3.97
C SER A 261 6.79 10.99 4.33
N ARG A 262 7.93 11.50 3.89
CA ARG A 262 8.37 12.90 4.02
C ARG A 262 7.51 13.83 3.16
N LEU A 263 7.37 13.46 1.89
CA LEU A 263 6.58 14.12 0.84
C LEU A 263 5.75 13.06 0.10
N PRO A 264 4.75 13.45 -0.73
CA PRO A 264 4.18 12.55 -1.72
C PRO A 264 5.30 11.94 -2.60
N ASP A 265 5.20 10.65 -2.89
CA ASP A 265 6.16 9.88 -3.69
C ASP A 265 7.62 9.82 -3.20
N ALA A 266 7.93 10.38 -2.03
CA ALA A 266 9.27 10.41 -1.46
C ALA A 266 9.92 9.01 -1.31
N LEU A 267 9.09 7.97 -1.18
CA LEU A 267 9.56 6.59 -1.01
C LEU A 267 10.00 5.93 -2.33
N LYS A 268 9.70 6.55 -3.49
CA LYS A 268 10.04 5.98 -4.80
C LYS A 268 11.56 5.86 -4.94
N GLY A 269 12.03 4.64 -5.18
CA GLY A 269 13.47 4.35 -5.28
C GLY A 269 14.23 4.32 -3.96
N ALA A 270 13.60 4.70 -2.85
CA ALA A 270 14.16 4.58 -1.51
C ALA A 270 13.90 3.19 -0.94
N ALA A 271 14.71 2.77 0.03
CA ALA A 271 14.58 1.48 0.71
C ALA A 271 14.99 1.59 2.18
N VAL A 272 14.71 0.55 2.95
CA VAL A 272 15.37 0.37 4.24
C VAL A 272 16.73 -0.26 3.98
N HIS A 273 17.76 0.58 3.94
CA HIS A 273 19.14 0.12 3.81
C HIS A 273 19.60 -0.50 5.14
N LEU A 274 19.35 -1.80 5.32
CA LEU A 274 19.71 -2.52 6.55
C LEU A 274 21.24 -2.60 6.70
N PHE A 275 21.93 -2.76 5.57
CA PHE A 275 23.39 -2.81 5.47
C PHE A 275 23.87 -2.08 4.22
N GLN A 276 25.15 -1.68 4.21
CA GLN A 276 25.83 -1.18 3.02
C GLN A 276 26.30 -2.34 2.13
N PRO A 277 26.49 -2.12 0.81
CA PRO A 277 27.15 -3.09 -0.05
C PRO A 277 28.49 -3.55 0.56
N ASP A 278 28.87 -4.79 0.32
CA ASP A 278 30.14 -5.30 0.84
C ASP A 278 31.34 -4.73 0.07
N ALA A 279 32.55 -5.15 0.43
CA ALA A 279 33.77 -4.68 -0.23
C ALA A 279 33.86 -5.03 -1.74
N GLN A 280 32.99 -5.92 -2.24
CA GLN A 280 32.87 -6.26 -3.66
C GLN A 280 31.66 -5.56 -4.32
N GLY A 281 30.93 -4.72 -3.59
CA GLY A 281 29.73 -4.06 -4.07
C GLY A 281 28.52 -4.99 -4.21
N ARG A 282 28.49 -6.13 -3.52
CA ARG A 282 27.35 -7.06 -3.58
C ARG A 282 26.26 -6.63 -2.60
N LEU A 283 25.01 -6.70 -3.03
CA LEU A 283 23.85 -6.30 -2.22
C LEU A 283 22.62 -7.17 -2.50
N ILE A 284 21.98 -7.65 -1.44
CA ILE A 284 20.66 -8.29 -1.51
C ILE A 284 19.57 -7.23 -1.54
N VAL A 285 18.56 -7.44 -2.38
CA VAL A 285 17.31 -6.68 -2.36
C VAL A 285 16.16 -7.65 -2.13
N ALA A 286 15.37 -7.44 -1.08
CA ALA A 286 14.16 -8.21 -0.80
C ALA A 286 12.95 -7.29 -0.60
N GLU A 287 11.73 -7.84 -0.69
CA GLU A 287 10.50 -7.07 -0.50
C GLU A 287 10.29 -6.69 0.98
N GLY A 288 10.28 -7.67 1.89
CA GLY A 288 10.07 -7.45 3.33
C GLY A 288 11.35 -7.21 4.14
N ILE A 289 11.20 -6.60 5.33
CA ILE A 289 12.32 -6.44 6.29
C ILE A 289 12.75 -7.81 6.82
N GLU A 290 11.80 -8.64 7.23
CA GLU A 290 12.06 -9.98 7.73
C GLU A 290 12.66 -10.87 6.64
N THR A 291 12.12 -10.80 5.42
CA THR A 291 12.64 -11.50 4.24
C THR A 291 14.07 -11.07 3.90
N ALA A 292 14.40 -9.77 4.00
CA ALA A 292 15.76 -9.27 3.79
C ALA A 292 16.75 -9.81 4.83
N PHE A 293 16.34 -9.86 6.11
CA PHE A 293 17.17 -10.47 7.16
C PHE A 293 17.35 -11.97 6.96
N ALA A 294 16.30 -12.68 6.55
CA ALA A 294 16.37 -14.11 6.28
C ALA A 294 17.29 -14.40 5.09
N ALA A 295 17.16 -13.64 3.99
CA ALA A 295 18.05 -13.73 2.84
C ALA A 295 19.52 -13.46 3.23
N ARG A 296 19.75 -12.45 4.09
CA ARG A 296 21.10 -12.22 4.65
C ARG A 296 21.62 -13.44 5.41
N ALA A 297 20.80 -14.07 6.25
CA ALA A 297 21.19 -15.28 6.98
C ALA A 297 21.49 -16.45 6.04
N LEU A 298 20.72 -16.60 4.96
CA LEU A 298 20.90 -17.67 3.96
C LEU A 298 22.16 -17.51 3.10
N PHE A 299 22.50 -16.27 2.72
CA PHE A 299 23.52 -16.03 1.70
C PHE A 299 24.77 -15.29 2.21
N GLY A 300 24.75 -14.77 3.43
CA GLY A 300 25.88 -14.05 4.03
C GLY A 300 26.16 -12.67 3.43
N LEU A 301 25.31 -12.17 2.54
CA LEU A 301 25.46 -10.87 1.88
C LEU A 301 24.72 -9.75 2.65
N PRO A 302 25.15 -8.48 2.53
CA PRO A 302 24.39 -7.35 3.07
C PRO A 302 23.06 -7.20 2.31
N ALA A 303 22.04 -6.64 2.97
CA ALA A 303 20.68 -6.61 2.43
C ALA A 303 20.01 -5.24 2.60
N VAL A 304 19.03 -4.99 1.74
CA VAL A 304 18.05 -3.90 1.85
C VAL A 304 16.63 -4.47 1.75
N ALA A 305 15.68 -3.79 2.38
CA ALA A 305 14.26 -4.10 2.26
C ALA A 305 13.54 -2.98 1.47
N ALA A 306 12.92 -3.35 0.36
CA ALA A 306 12.24 -2.41 -0.54
C ALA A 306 10.78 -2.11 -0.15
N LEU A 307 10.27 -2.81 0.86
CA LEU A 307 8.96 -2.67 1.52
C LEU A 307 7.72 -3.03 0.68
N SER A 308 7.88 -3.19 -0.64
CA SER A 308 6.83 -3.63 -1.55
C SER A 308 7.43 -4.05 -2.90
N ALA A 309 6.68 -4.79 -3.71
CA ALA A 309 7.04 -5.06 -5.10
C ALA A 309 7.29 -3.78 -5.92
N TYR A 310 6.48 -2.73 -5.73
CA TYR A 310 6.72 -1.44 -6.40
C TYR A 310 8.02 -0.76 -5.93
N GLY A 311 8.29 -0.80 -4.62
CA GLY A 311 9.54 -0.32 -4.05
C GLY A 311 10.74 -1.07 -4.63
N MET A 312 10.66 -2.40 -4.76
CA MET A 312 11.71 -3.21 -5.36
C MET A 312 11.94 -2.85 -6.83
N ALA A 313 10.87 -2.76 -7.62
CA ALA A 313 10.95 -2.42 -9.04
C ALA A 313 11.56 -1.02 -9.28
N SER A 314 11.31 -0.07 -8.37
CA SER A 314 11.80 1.31 -8.45
C SER A 314 13.12 1.57 -7.73
N PHE A 315 13.63 0.61 -6.95
CA PHE A 315 14.81 0.75 -6.09
C PHE A 315 16.01 1.39 -6.81
N ILE A 316 16.63 2.37 -6.15
CA ILE A 316 17.88 3.01 -6.58
C ILE A 316 18.97 2.48 -5.66
N TRP A 317 19.98 1.82 -6.23
CA TRP A 317 21.06 1.20 -5.49
C TRP A 317 22.16 2.21 -5.11
N PRO A 318 22.91 1.95 -4.01
CA PRO A 318 24.15 2.69 -3.70
C PRO A 318 25.16 2.65 -4.85
N SER A 319 25.91 3.74 -5.01
CA SER A 319 26.86 3.90 -6.13
C SER A 319 27.97 2.84 -6.18
N GLU A 320 28.29 2.28 -5.03
CA GLU A 320 29.30 1.26 -4.79
C GLU A 320 28.83 -0.13 -5.24
N THR A 321 27.54 -0.29 -5.51
CA THR A 321 26.94 -1.57 -5.92
C THR A 321 27.49 -2.01 -7.27
N GLN A 322 27.96 -3.25 -7.33
CA GLN A 322 28.45 -3.94 -8.54
C GLN A 322 27.60 -5.18 -8.87
N GLU A 323 26.92 -5.77 -7.89
CA GLU A 323 26.04 -6.93 -8.08
C GLU A 323 24.82 -6.88 -7.16
N LEU A 324 23.64 -7.12 -7.75
CA LEU A 324 22.38 -7.29 -7.04
C LEU A 324 21.98 -8.77 -6.98
N PHE A 325 21.72 -9.24 -5.77
CA PHE A 325 21.07 -10.52 -5.51
C PHE A 325 19.62 -10.25 -5.08
N ILE A 326 18.68 -10.44 -5.99
CA ILE A 326 17.30 -10.02 -5.82
C ILE A 326 16.49 -11.21 -5.32
N CYS A 327 16.05 -11.16 -4.07
CA CYS A 327 15.21 -12.18 -3.45
C CYS A 327 13.74 -11.84 -3.69
N ALA A 328 13.07 -12.66 -4.49
CA ALA A 328 11.64 -12.58 -4.75
C ALA A 328 10.89 -13.63 -3.92
N ASP A 329 9.70 -13.25 -3.46
CA ASP A 329 8.76 -14.18 -2.84
C ASP A 329 8.19 -15.11 -3.93
N ASN A 330 7.98 -16.40 -3.62
CA ASN A 330 7.39 -17.36 -4.55
C ASN A 330 5.86 -17.38 -4.41
N ASP A 331 5.21 -16.25 -4.70
CA ASP A 331 3.76 -16.07 -4.55
C ASP A 331 2.96 -16.39 -5.83
N ASP A 332 1.70 -16.80 -5.67
CA ASP A 332 0.83 -17.20 -6.80
C ASP A 332 0.56 -16.06 -7.78
N ASN A 333 0.49 -14.82 -7.27
CA ASN A 333 0.18 -13.64 -8.08
C ASN A 333 1.41 -13.14 -8.90
N ARG A 334 2.61 -13.66 -8.61
CA ARG A 334 3.90 -13.37 -9.26
C ARG A 334 4.27 -11.88 -9.29
N THR A 335 3.72 -11.06 -8.41
CA THR A 335 3.98 -9.62 -8.39
C THR A 335 5.39 -9.33 -7.93
N GLY A 336 5.86 -10.02 -6.88
CA GLY A 336 7.24 -9.94 -6.41
C GLY A 336 8.24 -10.36 -7.49
N MET A 337 7.97 -11.47 -8.20
CA MET A 337 8.82 -11.93 -9.29
C MET A 337 8.88 -10.94 -10.48
N LYS A 338 7.75 -10.34 -10.89
CA LYS A 338 7.75 -9.29 -11.93
C LYS A 338 8.56 -8.07 -11.52
N ALA A 339 8.48 -7.66 -10.25
CA ALA A 339 9.28 -6.58 -9.70
C ALA A 339 10.78 -6.91 -9.70
N ALA A 340 11.14 -8.12 -9.28
CA ALA A 340 12.51 -8.59 -9.30
C ALA A 340 13.11 -8.61 -10.72
N HIS A 341 12.36 -9.11 -11.70
CA HIS A 341 12.75 -9.04 -13.11
C HIS A 341 12.94 -7.60 -13.59
N SER A 342 12.03 -6.69 -13.23
CA SER A 342 12.13 -5.28 -13.62
C SER A 342 13.38 -4.63 -13.05
N LEU A 343 13.71 -4.90 -11.78
CA LEU A 343 14.94 -4.44 -11.14
C LEU A 343 16.18 -5.06 -11.82
N ALA A 344 16.19 -6.37 -12.07
CA ALA A 344 17.31 -7.06 -12.70
C ALA A 344 17.63 -6.50 -14.08
N VAL A 345 16.62 -6.30 -14.92
CA VAL A 345 16.78 -5.71 -16.26
C VAL A 345 17.38 -4.29 -16.17
N ARG A 346 16.89 -3.50 -15.21
CA ARG A 346 17.34 -2.11 -15.01
C ARG A 346 18.80 -2.05 -14.51
N ALA A 347 19.18 -2.96 -13.62
CA ALA A 347 20.55 -3.13 -13.14
C ALA A 347 21.51 -3.58 -14.26
N ILE A 348 21.15 -4.60 -15.03
CA ILE A 348 21.96 -5.11 -16.15
C ILE A 348 22.18 -4.02 -17.20
N LYS A 349 21.14 -3.26 -17.55
CA LYS A 349 21.25 -2.12 -18.47
C LYS A 349 22.18 -1.01 -17.96
N ALA A 350 22.36 -0.90 -16.64
CA ALA A 350 23.27 0.04 -16.01
C ALA A 350 24.68 -0.55 -15.77
N GLY A 351 24.97 -1.76 -16.26
CA GLY A 351 26.26 -2.43 -16.08
C GLY A 351 26.42 -3.15 -14.72
N ILE A 352 25.36 -3.23 -13.91
CA ILE A 352 25.35 -3.94 -12.63
C ILE A 352 24.96 -5.40 -12.87
N LYS A 353 25.74 -6.34 -12.32
CA LYS A 353 25.37 -7.76 -12.36
C LYS A 353 24.08 -7.97 -11.58
N ALA A 354 23.15 -8.80 -12.08
CA ALA A 354 21.93 -9.09 -11.35
C ALA A 354 21.59 -10.57 -11.42
N ARG A 355 21.20 -11.13 -10.28
CA ARG A 355 20.70 -12.50 -10.13
C ARG A 355 19.39 -12.46 -9.35
N ILE A 356 18.42 -13.25 -9.78
CA ILE A 356 17.16 -13.41 -9.05
C ILE A 356 17.21 -14.76 -8.36
N TRP A 357 16.78 -14.78 -7.10
CA TRP A 357 16.55 -15.98 -6.33
C TRP A 357 15.13 -15.97 -5.78
N GLN A 358 14.51 -17.14 -5.76
CA GLN A 358 13.25 -17.39 -5.08
C GLN A 358 13.33 -18.78 -4.41
N PRO A 359 12.52 -19.03 -3.36
CA PRO A 359 12.34 -20.38 -2.83
C PRO A 359 11.81 -21.35 -3.90
N GLU A 360 12.14 -22.64 -3.76
CA GLU A 360 11.60 -23.70 -4.63
C GLU A 360 10.14 -24.00 -4.29
N THR A 361 9.79 -23.96 -3.00
CA THR A 361 8.43 -24.21 -2.52
C THR A 361 7.50 -23.04 -2.86
N ALA A 362 6.36 -23.35 -3.47
CA ALA A 362 5.32 -22.34 -3.75
C ALA A 362 4.74 -21.78 -2.45
N GLY A 363 4.47 -20.48 -2.44
CA GLY A 363 3.97 -19.73 -1.28
C GLY A 363 5.05 -19.32 -0.27
N PHE A 364 6.31 -19.75 -0.44
CA PHE A 364 7.38 -19.43 0.49
C PHE A 364 8.06 -18.11 0.15
N ASP A 365 8.52 -17.42 1.18
CA ASP A 365 9.53 -16.37 1.09
C ASP A 365 10.90 -16.85 1.63
N ALA A 366 11.89 -15.94 1.70
CA ALA A 366 13.21 -16.28 2.24
C ALA A 366 13.18 -16.67 3.72
N LEU A 367 12.22 -16.16 4.49
CA LEU A 367 12.06 -16.48 5.91
C LEU A 367 11.54 -17.90 6.08
N ASP A 368 10.52 -18.29 5.32
CA ASP A 368 10.00 -19.67 5.33
C ASP A 368 11.09 -20.67 4.92
N GLU A 369 11.88 -20.35 3.89
CA GLU A 369 12.99 -21.18 3.45
C GLU A 369 14.12 -21.28 4.50
N LEU A 370 14.40 -20.19 5.23
CA LEU A 370 15.36 -20.23 6.33
C LEU A 370 14.88 -21.15 7.45
N SER A 371 13.62 -21.03 7.86
CA SER A 371 13.02 -21.89 8.89
C SER A 371 13.08 -23.36 8.47
N ARG A 372 12.70 -23.68 7.22
CA ARG A 372 12.77 -25.04 6.67
C ARG A 372 14.18 -25.64 6.78
N ARG A 373 15.22 -24.89 6.41
CA ARG A 373 16.62 -25.38 6.47
C ARG A 373 17.12 -25.57 7.90
N GLN A 374 16.66 -24.74 8.85
CA GLN A 374 17.00 -24.89 10.26
C GLN A 374 16.34 -26.14 10.86
N ASP A 375 15.10 -26.42 10.49
CA ASP A 375 14.38 -27.62 10.92
C ASP A 375 15.07 -28.90 10.39
N GLU A 376 15.51 -28.90 9.13
CA GLU A 376 16.25 -30.03 8.53
C GLU A 376 17.61 -30.28 9.20
N GLN A 377 18.30 -29.23 9.66
CA GLN A 377 19.57 -29.36 10.37
C GLN A 377 19.43 -29.84 11.81
N THR A 378 18.23 -29.68 12.40
CA THR A 378 17.95 -30.06 13.79
C THR A 378 17.19 -31.39 13.91
N ALA A 379 16.73 -31.97 12.80
CA ALA A 379 16.12 -33.29 12.75
C ALA A 379 17.15 -34.39 13.13
N PRO A 380 16.79 -35.35 14.01
CA PRO A 380 17.67 -36.48 14.33
C PRO A 380 17.92 -37.35 13.08
N PRO A 381 19.13 -37.93 12.94
CA PRO A 381 19.54 -38.70 11.77
C PRO A 381 18.76 -40.00 11.55
#